data_AF-A0A015X5S4-F1
#
_entry.id   AF-A0A015X5S4-F1
#
_cell.length_a   1.000
_cell.length_b   1.000
_cell.length_c   1.000
_cell.angle_alpha   90.00
_cell.angle_beta   90.00
_cell.angle_gamma   90.00
#
_symmetry.space_group_name_H-M   'P 1'
#
loop_
_entity.id
_entity.type
_entity.pdbx_description
1 polymer ?
#
loop_
_entity_poly.entity_id
_entity_poly.type
_entity_poly.pdbx_seq_one_letter_code
_entity_poly.pdbx_strand_id
1 'polypeptide(L)'
;GGLNIAIPERVYMREQTPSNMTAIQRNILDCIFTRHNNGFVRQHHLQNLISCTEYWTIPFCFKLLGEYVDNILYDVKKHLECNMDSYLRFIGENEKFFNRTKNQMISYWNCYYRSRFPNKELYIGFNIFNNLEMAYNNRLNLP
;
A
#
# COMPACT_ATOMS: atom_id res chain seq x y z
N GLY A 1 -20.74 6.94 -10.77
CA GLY A 1 -20.54 7.78 -9.58
C GLY A 1 -19.74 6.99 -8.57
N GLY A 2 -18.76 7.61 -7.90
CA GLY A 2 -17.95 6.96 -6.85
C GLY A 2 -18.45 7.30 -5.44
N LEU A 3 -18.04 6.50 -4.44
CA LEU A 3 -18.26 6.77 -3.02
C LEU A 3 -16.95 7.13 -2.33
N ASN A 4 -16.98 8.12 -1.46
CA ASN A 4 -15.81 8.48 -0.64
C ASN A 4 -15.67 7.48 0.51
N ILE A 5 -14.49 6.86 0.60
CA ILE A 5 -14.12 5.96 1.70
C ILE A 5 -13.00 6.64 2.49
N ALA A 6 -13.19 6.75 3.81
CA ALA A 6 -12.16 7.24 4.72
C ALA A 6 -11.33 6.06 5.24
N ILE A 7 -10.04 6.03 4.92
CA ILE A 7 -9.08 5.08 5.50
C ILE A 7 -8.50 5.73 6.76
N PRO A 8 -8.56 5.08 7.94
CA PRO A 8 -7.99 5.62 9.17
C PRO A 8 -6.50 5.92 9.01
N GLU A 9 -6.04 7.06 9.53
CA GLU A 9 -4.60 7.33 9.53
C GLU A 9 -3.86 6.38 10.47
N ARG A 10 -4.38 6.20 11.70
CA ARG A 10 -3.91 5.21 12.67
C ARG A 10 -5.05 4.60 13.48
N VAL A 11 -4.92 3.33 13.86
CA VAL A 11 -5.76 2.67 14.86
C VAL A 11 -4.90 2.22 16.05
N TYR A 12 -5.48 2.27 17.25
CA TYR A 12 -4.83 1.93 18.53
C TYR A 12 -5.49 0.72 19.22
N MET A 13 -6.28 -0.04 18.45
CA MET A 13 -7.00 -1.20 18.94
C MET A 13 -6.03 -2.35 19.21
N ARG A 14 -6.23 -3.09 20.29
CA ARG A 14 -5.50 -4.35 20.53
C ARG A 14 -5.79 -5.32 19.39
N GLU A 15 -4.74 -6.02 18.93
CA GLU A 15 -4.85 -7.07 17.93
C GLU A 15 -5.82 -8.17 18.40
N GLN A 16 -6.70 -8.60 17.50
CA GLN A 16 -7.69 -9.63 17.76
C GLN A 16 -7.60 -10.68 16.66
N THR A 17 -7.68 -11.95 17.02
CA THR A 17 -7.73 -13.07 16.07
C THR A 17 -8.93 -13.97 16.38
N PRO A 18 -10.17 -13.53 16.09
CA PRO A 18 -11.35 -14.38 16.29
C PRO A 18 -11.25 -15.70 15.51
N SER A 19 -11.62 -16.80 16.14
CA SER A 19 -11.49 -18.15 15.54
C SER A 19 -12.51 -18.42 14.42
N ASN A 20 -13.65 -17.72 14.41
CA ASN A 20 -14.80 -18.00 13.54
C ASN A 20 -15.07 -16.85 12.56
N MET A 21 -14.12 -16.55 11.68
CA MET A 21 -14.28 -15.54 10.63
C MET A 21 -14.28 -16.17 9.24
N THR A 22 -15.15 -15.67 8.37
CA THR A 22 -15.06 -15.92 6.92
C THR A 22 -13.78 -15.31 6.35
N ALA A 23 -13.38 -15.74 5.15
CA ALA A 23 -12.24 -15.17 4.45
C ALA A 23 -12.40 -13.65 4.25
N ILE A 24 -13.61 -13.18 3.91
CA ILE A 24 -13.91 -11.75 3.74
C ILE A 24 -13.75 -11.00 5.07
N GLN A 25 -14.30 -11.50 6.17
CA GLN A 25 -14.18 -10.86 7.48
C GLN A 25 -12.71 -10.77 7.92
N ARG A 26 -11.92 -11.81 7.66
CA ARG A 26 -10.49 -11.82 7.94
C ARG A 26 -9.74 -10.78 7.12
N ASN A 27 -9.97 -10.72 5.82
CA ASN A 27 -9.36 -9.73 4.94
C ASN A 27 -9.76 -8.29 5.34
N ILE A 28 -11.01 -8.05 5.75
CA ILE A 28 -11.45 -6.75 6.28
C ILE A 28 -10.66 -6.39 7.56
N LEU A 29 -10.50 -7.36 8.46
CA LEU A 29 -9.74 -7.17 9.69
C LEU A 29 -8.27 -6.86 9.40
N ASP A 30 -7.65 -7.61 8.49
CA ASP A 30 -6.28 -7.38 8.03
C ASP A 30 -6.14 -5.97 7.43
N CYS A 31 -7.09 -5.54 6.59
CA CYS A 31 -7.13 -4.17 6.04
C CYS A 31 -7.16 -3.11 7.15
N ILE A 32 -7.98 -3.28 8.18
CA ILE A 32 -8.05 -2.34 9.32
C ILE A 32 -6.70 -2.29 10.05
N PHE A 33 -6.09 -3.44 10.32
CA PHE A 33 -4.82 -3.50 11.05
C PHE A 33 -3.59 -3.07 10.23
N THR A 34 -3.67 -2.96 8.91
CA THR A 34 -2.66 -2.20 8.14
C THR A 34 -2.54 -0.73 8.58
N ARG A 35 -3.50 -0.21 9.35
CA ARG A 35 -3.45 1.14 9.92
C ARG A 35 -3.01 1.15 11.40
N HIS A 36 -2.60 0.03 11.97
CA HIS A 36 -2.22 -0.04 13.39
C HIS A 36 -1.01 0.85 13.74
N ASN A 37 -0.92 1.31 14.99
CA ASN A 37 0.20 2.15 15.44
C ASN A 37 1.55 1.41 15.43
N ASN A 38 1.54 0.13 15.81
CA ASN A 38 2.71 -0.75 15.77
C ASN A 38 3.03 -1.19 14.33
N GLY A 39 4.26 -0.93 13.88
CA GLY A 39 4.75 -1.33 12.56
C GLY A 39 4.80 -2.84 12.32
N PHE A 40 5.07 -3.64 13.36
CA PHE A 40 5.07 -5.10 13.26
C PHE A 40 3.67 -5.66 12.98
N VAL A 41 2.65 -5.12 13.64
CA VAL A 41 1.24 -5.49 13.42
C VAL A 41 0.83 -5.12 11.99
N ARG A 42 1.18 -3.91 11.52
CA ARG A 42 0.90 -3.51 10.13
C ARG A 42 1.50 -4.47 9.11
N GLN A 43 2.76 -4.86 9.32
CA GLN A 43 3.45 -5.78 8.42
C GLN A 43 2.82 -7.18 8.46
N HIS A 44 2.51 -7.69 9.65
CA HIS A 44 1.86 -9.01 9.81
C HIS A 44 0.54 -9.09 9.04
N HIS A 45 -0.34 -8.09 9.20
CA HIS A 45 -1.63 -8.09 8.52
C HIS A 45 -1.51 -7.83 7.01
N LEU A 46 -0.51 -7.07 6.56
CA LEU A 46 -0.21 -6.98 5.13
C LEU A 46 0.23 -8.34 4.56
N GLN A 47 1.01 -9.13 5.30
CA GLN A 47 1.45 -10.45 4.84
C GLN A 47 0.26 -11.40 4.62
N ASN A 48 -0.77 -11.35 5.46
CA ASN A 48 -2.01 -12.11 5.27
C ASN A 48 -2.74 -11.72 3.98
N LEU A 49 -2.57 -10.48 3.51
CA LEU A 49 -3.21 -9.95 2.31
C LEU A 49 -2.41 -10.21 1.02
N ILE A 50 -1.17 -10.70 1.05
CA ILE A 50 -0.30 -10.81 -0.15
C ILE A 50 -0.98 -11.53 -1.32
N SER A 51 -1.73 -12.60 -1.04
CA SER A 51 -2.42 -13.40 -2.07
C SER A 51 -3.90 -12.99 -2.26
N CYS A 52 -4.37 -11.96 -1.56
CA CYS A 52 -5.72 -11.45 -1.71
C CYS A 52 -5.82 -10.67 -3.03
N THR A 53 -6.84 -10.98 -3.84
CA THR A 53 -7.08 -10.33 -5.15
C THR A 53 -8.30 -9.41 -5.15
N GLU A 54 -8.92 -9.24 -3.98
CA GLU A 54 -10.11 -8.43 -3.80
C GLU A 54 -9.78 -6.93 -3.97
N TYR A 55 -10.42 -6.28 -4.94
CA TYR A 55 -10.13 -4.88 -5.30
C TYR A 55 -10.26 -3.90 -4.12
N TRP A 56 -11.20 -4.15 -3.21
CA TRP A 56 -11.44 -3.28 -2.05
C TRP A 56 -10.31 -3.30 -1.01
N THR A 57 -9.33 -4.21 -1.13
CA THR A 57 -8.13 -4.23 -0.29
C THR A 57 -7.04 -3.26 -0.79
N ILE A 58 -7.05 -2.94 -2.08
CA ILE A 58 -6.01 -2.12 -2.74
C ILE A 58 -5.78 -0.77 -2.05
N PRO A 59 -6.81 0.01 -1.65
CA PRO A 59 -6.58 1.30 -1.01
C PRO A 59 -5.80 1.19 0.31
N PHE A 60 -5.99 0.10 1.07
CA PHE A 60 -5.32 -0.15 2.34
C PHE A 60 -3.85 -0.52 2.13
N CYS A 61 -3.58 -1.47 1.22
CA CYS A 61 -2.21 -1.86 0.85
C CYS A 61 -1.45 -0.69 0.19
N PHE A 62 -2.11 0.08 -0.67
CA PHE A 62 -1.51 1.23 -1.35
C PHE A 62 -1.12 2.33 -0.35
N LYS A 63 -1.96 2.62 0.65
CA LYS A 63 -1.68 3.65 1.66
C LYS A 63 -0.38 3.38 2.44
N LEU A 64 0.04 2.13 2.57
CA LEU A 64 1.31 1.75 3.20
C LEU A 64 2.55 2.25 2.43
N LEU A 65 2.44 2.50 1.12
CA LEU A 65 3.53 3.05 0.31
C LEU A 65 3.97 4.45 0.76
N GLY A 66 3.05 5.18 1.40
CA GLY A 66 3.30 6.52 1.94
C GLY A 66 3.75 6.50 3.40
N GLU A 67 4.20 5.37 3.94
CA GLU A 67 4.63 5.26 5.34
C GLU A 67 6.16 5.19 5.49
N TYR A 68 6.64 5.51 6.69
CA TYR A 68 8.07 5.64 6.98
C TYR A 68 8.80 4.32 7.27
N VAL A 69 8.19 3.15 7.01
CA VAL A 69 8.78 1.84 7.32
C VAL A 69 9.13 1.13 6.02
N ASP A 70 10.42 1.10 5.68
CA ASP A 70 10.96 0.50 4.45
C ASP A 70 10.65 -1.00 4.31
N ASN A 71 10.73 -1.79 5.39
CA ASN A 71 10.41 -3.22 5.34
C ASN A 71 8.99 -3.52 4.85
N ILE A 72 8.01 -2.66 5.18
CA ILE A 72 6.62 -2.82 4.73
C ILE A 72 6.54 -2.67 3.20
N LEU A 73 7.36 -1.81 2.60
CA LEU A 73 7.35 -1.57 1.15
C LEU A 73 7.69 -2.84 0.36
N TYR A 74 8.54 -3.73 0.90
CA TYR A 74 8.84 -5.01 0.26
C TYR A 74 7.63 -5.95 0.22
N ASP A 75 6.82 -5.99 1.29
CA ASP A 75 5.61 -6.79 1.31
C ASP A 75 4.50 -6.18 0.44
N VAL A 76 4.42 -4.84 0.35
CA VAL A 76 3.49 -4.16 -0.58
C VAL A 76 3.88 -4.48 -2.03
N LYS A 77 5.19 -4.53 -2.34
CA LYS A 77 5.68 -4.91 -3.67
C LYS A 77 5.22 -6.32 -4.06
N LYS A 78 5.30 -7.30 -3.15
CA LYS A 78 4.80 -8.67 -3.40
C LYS A 78 3.30 -8.66 -3.68
N HIS A 79 2.52 -7.95 -2.85
CA HIS A 79 1.07 -7.82 -3.08
C HIS A 79 0.76 -7.17 -4.44
N LEU A 80 1.53 -6.14 -4.82
CA LEU A 80 1.42 -5.44 -6.09
C LEU A 80 1.75 -6.34 -7.28
N GLU A 81 2.77 -7.18 -7.19
CA GLU A 81 3.13 -8.15 -8.25
C GLU A 81 1.97 -9.12 -8.56
N CYS A 82 1.17 -9.50 -7.55
CA CYS A 82 -0.03 -10.32 -7.73
C CYS A 82 -1.27 -9.52 -8.20
N ASN A 83 -1.25 -8.19 -8.10
CA ASN A 83 -2.44 -7.34 -8.25
C ASN A 83 -2.24 -6.12 -9.16
N MET A 84 -1.26 -6.16 -10.06
CA MET A 84 -0.84 -4.99 -10.86
C MET A 84 -2.03 -4.28 -11.53
N ASP A 85 -2.91 -5.02 -12.21
CA ASP A 85 -4.07 -4.43 -12.90
C ASP A 85 -5.04 -3.70 -11.97
N SER A 86 -5.25 -4.24 -10.77
CA SER A 86 -6.06 -3.63 -9.72
C SER A 86 -5.41 -2.35 -9.19
N TYR A 87 -4.09 -2.34 -9.01
CA TYR A 87 -3.36 -1.12 -8.63
C TYR A 87 -3.46 -0.04 -9.72
N LEU A 88 -3.25 -0.39 -10.99
CA LEU A 88 -3.34 0.54 -12.11
C LEU A 88 -4.74 1.12 -12.25
N ARG A 89 -5.78 0.29 -12.10
CA ARG A 89 -7.16 0.74 -12.05
C ARG A 89 -7.40 1.73 -10.91
N PHE A 90 -6.95 1.38 -9.70
CA PHE A 90 -7.09 2.25 -8.53
C PHE A 90 -6.42 3.61 -8.72
N ILE A 91 -5.25 3.65 -9.36
CA ILE A 91 -4.55 4.89 -9.70
C ILE A 91 -5.37 5.75 -10.65
N GLY A 92 -5.91 5.17 -11.73
CA GLY A 92 -6.75 5.90 -12.68
C GLY A 92 -8.04 6.44 -12.05
N GLU A 93 -8.61 5.71 -11.08
CA GLU A 93 -9.78 6.15 -10.32
C GLU A 93 -9.44 7.21 -9.25
N ASN A 94 -8.19 7.28 -8.77
CA ASN A 94 -7.80 8.03 -7.57
C ASN A 94 -6.45 8.78 -7.70
N GLU A 95 -6.22 9.49 -8.80
CA GLU A 95 -4.94 10.15 -9.10
C GLU A 95 -4.43 11.08 -7.98
N LYS A 96 -5.34 11.85 -7.34
CA LYS A 96 -4.99 12.71 -6.19
C LYS A 96 -4.44 11.91 -5.01
N PHE A 97 -4.97 10.71 -4.77
CA PHE A 97 -4.51 9.82 -3.70
C PHE A 97 -3.15 9.22 -4.04
N PHE A 98 -2.93 8.83 -5.29
CA PHE A 98 -1.63 8.39 -5.81
C PHE A 98 -0.56 9.47 -5.58
N ASN A 99 -0.80 10.69 -6.07
CA ASN A 99 0.14 11.82 -5.96
C ASN A 99 0.45 12.17 -4.51
N ARG A 100 -0.57 12.19 -3.64
CA ARG A 100 -0.36 12.41 -2.19
C ARG A 100 0.52 11.34 -1.57
N THR A 101 0.28 10.07 -1.87
CA THR A 101 1.04 8.94 -1.31
C THR A 101 2.48 8.95 -1.81
N LYS A 102 2.71 9.28 -3.09
CA LYS A 102 4.06 9.47 -3.66
C LYS A 102 4.82 10.58 -2.93
N ASN A 103 4.18 11.73 -2.68
CA ASN A 103 4.79 12.83 -1.94
C ASN A 103 5.12 12.44 -0.49
N GLN A 104 4.27 11.64 0.17
CA GLN A 104 4.58 11.09 1.50
C GLN A 104 5.81 10.19 1.47
N MET A 105 5.89 9.27 0.50
CA MET A 105 7.06 8.39 0.30
C MET A 105 8.34 9.21 0.14
N ILE A 106 8.34 10.24 -0.71
CA ILE A 106 9.50 11.13 -0.94
C ILE A 106 9.91 11.85 0.36
N SER A 107 8.93 12.41 1.08
CA SER A 107 9.17 13.12 2.34
C SER A 107 9.82 12.21 3.39
N TYR A 108 9.31 10.98 3.54
CA TYR A 108 9.86 10.02 4.49
C TYR A 108 11.22 9.47 4.08
N TRP A 109 11.44 9.23 2.78
CA TRP A 109 12.77 8.92 2.29
C TRP A 109 13.76 10.04 2.65
N ASN A 110 13.42 11.30 2.37
CA ASN A 110 14.29 12.44 2.63
C ASN A 110 14.62 12.60 4.13
N CYS A 111 13.65 12.37 5.01
CA CYS A 111 13.79 12.51 6.45
C CYS A 111 14.59 11.35 7.08
N TYR A 112 14.27 10.10 6.75
CA TYR A 112 14.75 8.93 7.49
C TYR A 112 15.76 8.07 6.73
N TYR A 113 15.74 8.10 5.41
CA TYR A 113 16.46 7.11 4.59
C TYR A 113 17.50 7.71 3.66
N ARG A 114 17.52 9.03 3.43
CA ARG A 114 18.46 9.70 2.52
C ARG A 114 19.93 9.50 2.89
N SER A 115 20.26 9.42 4.17
CA SER A 115 21.64 9.15 4.60
C SER A 115 22.10 7.74 4.22
N ARG A 116 21.20 6.76 4.32
CA ARG A 116 21.46 5.35 3.97
C ARG A 116 21.35 5.10 2.46
N PHE A 117 20.45 5.80 1.79
CA PHE A 117 20.19 5.70 0.35
C PHE A 117 20.24 7.10 -0.29
N PRO A 118 21.43 7.73 -0.44
CA PRO A 118 21.56 9.05 -1.05
C PRO A 118 21.11 9.06 -2.52
N ASN A 119 21.39 7.96 -3.23
CA ASN A 119 20.77 7.72 -4.52
C ASN A 119 19.33 7.21 -4.30
N LYS A 120 18.35 8.04 -4.66
CA LYS A 120 16.92 7.73 -4.58
C LYS A 120 16.54 6.43 -5.27
N GLU A 121 17.23 6.06 -6.35
CA GLU A 121 16.93 4.85 -7.14
C GLU A 121 17.21 3.55 -6.39
N LEU A 122 18.08 3.60 -5.38
CA LEU A 122 18.38 2.45 -4.51
C LEU A 122 17.33 2.25 -3.41
N TYR A 123 16.44 3.22 -3.18
CA TYR A 123 15.37 3.09 -2.21
C TYR A 123 14.14 2.45 -2.86
N ILE A 124 13.63 1.37 -2.25
CA ILE A 124 12.52 0.57 -2.80
C ILE A 124 11.26 1.40 -3.10
N GLY A 125 10.98 2.44 -2.32
CA GLY A 125 9.84 3.31 -2.58
C GLY A 125 9.87 3.93 -3.98
N PHE A 126 11.02 4.44 -4.42
CA PHE A 126 11.17 4.98 -5.78
C PHE A 126 11.04 3.89 -6.84
N ASN A 127 11.60 2.69 -6.60
CA ASN A 127 11.43 1.56 -7.51
C ASN A 127 9.95 1.21 -7.73
N ILE A 128 9.16 1.12 -6.66
CA ILE A 128 7.72 0.81 -6.76
C ILE A 128 6.97 1.89 -7.54
N PHE A 129 7.16 3.17 -7.19
CA PHE A 129 6.44 4.26 -7.84
C PHE A 129 6.82 4.42 -9.32
N ASN A 130 8.10 4.29 -9.66
CA ASN A 130 8.54 4.33 -11.06
C ASN A 130 7.91 3.19 -11.88
N ASN A 131 7.87 1.97 -11.32
CA ASN A 131 7.25 0.83 -11.99
C ASN A 131 5.75 1.04 -12.22
N LEU A 132 5.03 1.57 -11.22
CA LEU A 132 3.61 1.90 -11.35
C LEU A 132 3.36 2.96 -12.43
N GLU A 133 4.18 4.01 -12.48
CA GLU A 133 4.05 5.08 -13.49
C GLU A 133 4.32 4.55 -14.90
N MET A 134 5.37 3.76 -15.08
CA MET A 134 5.67 3.13 -16.36
C MET A 134 4.53 2.20 -16.81
N ALA A 135 4.05 1.33 -15.92
CA ALA A 135 2.96 0.40 -16.23
C ALA A 135 1.64 1.13 -16.50
N TYR A 136 1.34 2.20 -15.77
CA TYR A 136 0.15 3.02 -16.00
C TYR A 136 0.20 3.73 -17.35
N ASN A 137 1.32 4.36 -17.69
CA ASN A 137 1.50 5.03 -18.98
C ASN A 137 1.43 4.04 -20.14
N ASN A 138 2.03 2.86 -20.01
CA ASN A 138 1.92 1.81 -21.01
C ASN A 138 0.46 1.39 -21.23
N ARG A 139 -0.33 1.27 -20.14
CA ARG A 139 -1.76 0.93 -20.22
C ARG A 139 -2.58 2.00 -20.93
N LEU A 140 -2.27 3.28 -20.75
CA LEU A 140 -2.94 4.38 -21.47
C LEU A 140 -2.60 4.42 -22.96
N ASN A 141 -1.43 3.91 -23.33
CA ASN A 141 -0.96 3.87 -24.72
C ASN A 141 -1.34 2.57 -25.46
N LEU A 142 -2.03 1.63 -24.80
CA LEU A 142 -2.60 0.47 -25.47
C LEU A 142 -3.78 0.92 -26.35
N PRO A 143 -3.86 0.43 -27.60
CA PRO A 143 -4.91 0.80 -28.55
C PRO A 143 -6.31 0.38 -28.11
#